data_AF-A0A4Y7JMA0-F1
#
_entry.id   AF-A0A4Y7JMA0-F1
#
_cell.length_a   1.000
_cell.length_b   1.000
_cell.length_c   1.000
_cell.angle_alpha   90.00
_cell.angle_beta   90.00
_cell.angle_gamma   90.00
#
_symmetry.space_group_name_H-M   'P 1'
#
loop_
_entity.id
_entity.type
_entity.pdbx_description
1 polymer ?
#
loop_
_entity_poly.entity_id
_entity_poly.type
_entity_poly.pdbx_seq_one_letter_code
_entity_poly.pdbx_strand_id
1 'polypeptide(L)'
;MAGSSVEKVQNGLSGLSLGTNGGSAASAGGDKNTGIEVVDKSKDTHHTYKVFYYSDTIFTTVTHRASVVDQWLADLYKDYDGKLNNLVVGLDVEWRRTRSVNTGIRNKVAVLQLCLDDRCLIFQFAWRDQVPKSLKDFLGDDKFIFVGSGIDAEAYKLMVDHDLMVARTEELGSLAAYKLPDSKWLHRAGLQSLVKEVLQQELPKTRFVQSSNWERGLLSDDQIEYACLDALVSFKLGVDLMSRANPSRTYQNNKNNNRRPEVVPKDSEFPELKNAVEEKTKRGVPLKSNGGKTNGTNSKRTN
;
A
#
# COMPACT_ATOMS: atom_id res chain seq x y z
N MET A 1 -33.47 8.65 -0.31
CA MET A 1 -32.22 9.37 -0.63
C MET A 1 -31.38 9.39 0.64
N ALA A 2 -30.27 8.67 0.65
CA ALA A 2 -29.17 8.93 1.56
C ALA A 2 -27.97 9.08 0.64
N GLY A 3 -27.55 10.32 0.41
CA GLY A 3 -26.29 10.56 -0.28
C GLY A 3 -25.21 9.98 0.61
N SER A 4 -24.49 8.97 0.11
CA SER A 4 -23.24 8.53 0.70
C SER A 4 -22.34 9.76 0.78
N SER A 5 -22.20 10.34 1.96
CA SER A 5 -21.20 11.37 2.21
C SER A 5 -19.87 10.75 1.84
N VAL A 6 -19.22 11.28 0.80
CA VAL A 6 -17.84 10.92 0.49
C VAL A 6 -17.04 11.30 1.72
N GLU A 7 -16.52 10.31 2.44
CA GLU A 7 -15.68 10.58 3.61
C GLU A 7 -14.46 11.37 3.12
N LYS A 8 -14.33 12.59 3.62
CA LYS A 8 -13.31 13.53 3.16
C LYS A 8 -11.96 13.10 3.74
N VAL A 9 -10.95 12.97 2.88
CA VAL A 9 -9.54 12.79 3.30
C VAL A 9 -9.16 13.92 4.26
N GLN A 10 -8.54 13.57 5.39
CA GLN A 10 -8.27 14.53 6.46
C GLN A 10 -6.86 15.15 6.43
N ASN A 11 -5.94 14.61 5.63
CA ASN A 11 -4.55 15.10 5.59
C ASN A 11 -4.43 16.53 5.08
N GLY A 12 -5.41 17.04 4.33
CA GLY A 12 -5.19 18.24 3.52
C GLY A 12 -3.99 18.06 2.57
N LEU A 13 -3.65 19.09 1.81
CA LEU A 13 -2.47 19.11 0.94
C LEU A 13 -1.48 20.18 1.39
N SER A 14 -1.46 20.48 2.69
CA SER A 14 -0.77 21.66 3.20
C SER A 14 0.75 21.54 3.03
N GLY A 15 1.28 22.12 1.95
CA GLY A 15 2.71 22.29 1.74
C GLY A 15 3.31 21.47 0.59
N LEU A 16 2.61 20.47 0.07
CA LEU A 16 3.08 19.67 -1.07
C LEU A 16 2.45 20.12 -2.39
N SER A 17 3.27 20.31 -3.41
CA SER A 17 2.81 20.68 -4.75
C SER A 17 2.22 19.47 -5.48
N LEU A 18 0.90 19.39 -5.60
CA LEU A 18 0.26 18.58 -6.63
C LEU A 18 0.50 19.28 -7.98
N GLY A 19 1.09 18.60 -8.95
CA GLY A 19 1.52 19.22 -10.21
C GLY A 19 0.46 20.13 -10.83
N THR A 20 0.85 21.35 -11.21
CA THR A 20 -0.07 22.36 -11.74
C THR A 20 -0.32 22.17 -13.24
N ASN A 21 -1.56 22.34 -13.68
CA ASN A 21 -1.91 22.52 -15.09
C ASN A 21 -1.43 23.89 -15.60
N GLY A 22 -0.62 23.89 -16.67
CA GLY A 22 -0.49 25.03 -17.58
C GLY A 22 0.54 26.09 -17.17
N GLY A 23 1.80 25.82 -17.50
CA GLY A 23 2.84 26.84 -17.56
C GLY A 23 4.10 26.24 -18.15
N SER A 24 4.37 26.52 -19.42
CA SER A 24 5.64 26.18 -20.07
C SER A 24 6.79 26.87 -19.32
N ALA A 25 7.39 26.18 -18.35
CA ALA A 25 8.71 26.54 -17.86
C ALA A 25 9.70 26.08 -18.93
N ALA A 26 10.18 27.05 -19.71
CA ALA A 26 11.25 26.88 -20.66
C ALA A 26 12.44 26.22 -19.96
N SER A 27 12.95 25.16 -20.59
CA SER A 27 14.17 24.49 -20.16
C SER A 27 15.37 25.42 -20.29
N ALA A 28 16.04 25.66 -19.18
CA ALA A 28 17.38 26.21 -19.15
C ALA A 28 18.19 25.48 -18.07
N GLY A 29 18.90 24.43 -18.49
CA GLY A 29 20.09 23.88 -17.81
C GLY A 29 19.91 23.21 -16.44
N GLY A 30 19.95 21.87 -16.43
CA GLY A 30 20.72 21.13 -15.42
C GLY A 30 20.11 20.76 -14.07
N ASP A 31 18.85 21.09 -13.77
CA ASP A 31 18.26 20.74 -12.47
C ASP A 31 17.59 19.37 -12.53
N LYS A 32 18.14 18.40 -11.80
CA LYS A 32 17.44 17.13 -11.54
C LYS A 32 16.20 17.47 -10.72
N ASN A 33 15.03 16.98 -11.14
CA ASN A 33 13.77 17.14 -10.39
C ASN A 33 13.77 16.40 -9.05
N THR A 34 14.86 15.72 -8.70
CA THR A 34 15.01 14.96 -7.45
C THR A 34 16.41 15.15 -6.88
N GLY A 35 16.55 14.95 -5.57
CA GLY A 35 17.84 14.91 -4.92
C GLY A 35 17.76 14.43 -3.48
N ILE A 36 18.92 14.28 -2.84
CA ILE A 36 19.03 13.87 -1.45
C ILE A 36 20.17 14.62 -0.75
N GLU A 37 19.91 15.08 0.46
CA GLU A 37 20.88 15.72 1.36
C GLU A 37 20.92 14.94 2.67
N VAL A 38 22.13 14.63 3.14
CA VAL A 38 22.34 14.02 4.45
C VAL A 38 22.19 15.09 5.53
N VAL A 39 21.30 14.88 6.49
CA VAL A 39 21.12 15.79 7.63
C VAL A 39 21.90 15.31 8.85
N ASP A 40 21.76 14.03 9.22
CA ASP A 40 22.46 13.44 10.36
C ASP A 40 22.73 11.95 10.14
N LYS A 41 23.99 11.54 10.24
CA LYS A 41 24.47 10.15 10.22
C LYS A 41 25.30 9.82 11.47
N SER A 42 25.27 10.68 12.50
CA SER A 42 26.12 10.53 13.70
C SER A 42 25.58 9.50 14.69
N LYS A 43 24.29 9.17 14.62
CA LYS A 43 23.62 8.24 15.52
C LYS A 43 23.66 6.82 14.98
N ASP A 44 23.86 5.85 15.85
CA ASP A 44 23.77 4.42 15.55
C ASP A 44 22.31 3.95 15.35
N THR A 45 21.35 4.67 15.93
CA THR A 45 19.94 4.28 15.93
C THR A 45 19.18 4.64 14.65
N HIS A 46 19.51 5.77 14.03
CA HIS A 46 18.83 6.27 12.85
C HIS A 46 19.67 7.32 12.14
N HIS A 47 19.42 7.47 10.85
CA HIS A 47 19.97 8.55 10.03
C HIS A 47 18.83 9.38 9.47
N THR A 48 19.03 10.68 9.34
CA THR A 48 18.04 11.62 8.78
C THR A 48 18.55 12.29 7.53
N TYR A 49 17.63 12.52 6.60
CA TYR A 49 17.89 13.07 5.28
C TYR A 49 16.81 14.07 4.90
N LYS A 50 17.12 14.96 3.96
CA LYS A 50 16.12 15.64 3.14
C LYS A 50 16.12 15.02 1.76
N VAL A 51 14.96 14.61 1.28
CA VAL A 51 14.76 14.16 -0.10
C VAL A 51 13.96 15.23 -0.82
N PHE A 52 14.46 15.66 -1.97
CA PHE A 52 13.84 16.69 -2.79
C PHE A 52 13.06 16.02 -3.93
N TYR A 53 11.85 16.50 -4.18
CA TYR A 53 11.03 16.09 -5.31
C TYR A 53 10.30 17.31 -5.89
N TYR A 54 10.76 17.81 -7.03
CA TYR A 54 10.38 19.10 -7.57
C TYR A 54 10.55 20.21 -6.50
N SER A 55 9.47 20.89 -6.10
CA SER A 55 9.46 21.91 -5.05
C SER A 55 9.35 21.34 -3.64
N ASP A 56 9.06 20.03 -3.51
CA ASP A 56 8.78 19.42 -2.22
C ASP A 56 10.09 19.01 -1.54
N THR A 57 10.15 19.20 -0.22
CA THR A 57 11.24 18.71 0.64
C THR A 57 10.66 17.76 1.66
N ILE A 58 11.16 16.52 1.65
CA ILE A 58 10.68 15.44 2.53
C ILE A 58 11.73 15.13 3.57
N PHE A 59 11.34 15.17 4.84
CA PHE A 59 12.16 14.78 5.98
C PHE A 59 12.11 13.28 6.17
N THR A 60 13.20 12.62 5.83
CA THR A 60 13.28 11.15 5.78
C THR A 60 14.09 10.61 6.93
N THR A 61 13.48 9.74 7.73
CA THR A 61 14.13 9.00 8.82
C THR A 61 14.37 7.56 8.40
N VAL A 62 15.62 7.12 8.41
CA VAL A 62 16.02 5.74 8.14
C VAL A 62 16.45 5.09 9.44
N THR A 63 15.78 4.01 9.84
CA THR A 63 16.07 3.36 11.13
C THR A 63 15.85 1.85 11.06
N HIS A 64 16.52 1.15 11.96
CA HIS A 64 16.26 -0.25 12.29
C HIS A 64 15.84 -0.41 13.76
N ARG A 65 15.60 0.69 14.49
CA ARG A 65 15.32 0.67 15.93
C ARG A 65 13.84 0.90 16.21
N ALA A 66 13.24 -0.01 16.96
CA ALA A 66 11.85 0.07 17.37
C ALA A 66 11.50 1.40 18.07
N SER A 67 12.37 1.88 18.96
CA SER A 67 12.15 3.13 19.71
C SER A 67 12.07 4.39 18.82
N VAL A 68 12.78 4.38 17.67
CA VAL A 68 12.72 5.51 16.72
C VAL A 68 11.40 5.49 15.97
N VAL A 69 10.91 4.31 15.60
CA VAL A 69 9.58 4.14 14.99
C VAL A 69 8.46 4.52 15.97
N ASP A 70 8.58 4.10 17.25
CA ASP A 70 7.64 4.49 18.30
C ASP A 70 7.54 6.02 18.42
N GLN A 71 8.70 6.71 18.44
CA GLN A 71 8.74 8.17 18.51
C GLN A 71 8.15 8.83 17.25
N TRP A 72 8.51 8.33 16.06
CA TRP A 72 7.98 8.86 14.79
C TRP A 72 6.45 8.78 14.74
N LEU A 73 5.87 7.67 15.20
CA LEU A 73 4.42 7.49 15.28
C LEU A 73 3.79 8.37 16.37
N ALA A 74 4.43 8.49 17.54
CA ALA A 74 3.94 9.37 18.60
C ALA A 74 3.85 10.84 18.13
N ASP A 75 4.85 11.31 17.39
CA ASP A 75 4.85 12.65 16.79
C ASP A 75 3.74 12.81 15.75
N LEU A 76 3.52 11.78 14.90
CA LEU A 76 2.40 11.76 13.95
C LEU A 76 1.05 11.86 14.67
N TYR A 77 0.80 11.04 15.70
CA TYR A 77 -0.45 11.09 16.46
C TYR A 77 -0.68 12.44 17.12
N LYS A 78 0.38 13.09 17.58
CA LYS A 78 0.32 14.43 18.18
C LYS A 78 -0.03 15.50 17.13
N ASP A 79 0.58 15.46 15.96
CA ASP A 79 0.37 16.47 14.92
C ASP A 79 -1.02 16.36 14.26
N TYR A 80 -1.55 15.14 14.20
CA TYR A 80 -2.85 14.82 13.62
C TYR A 80 -3.95 14.58 14.68
N ASP A 81 -3.73 15.04 15.91
CA ASP A 81 -4.74 14.93 16.96
C ASP A 81 -6.07 15.56 16.51
N GLY A 82 -7.16 14.83 16.73
CA GLY A 82 -8.50 15.18 16.24
C GLY A 82 -8.73 15.06 14.72
N LYS A 83 -7.76 14.59 13.93
CA LYS A 83 -7.84 14.45 12.46
C LYS A 83 -7.39 13.08 11.90
N LEU A 84 -7.34 12.06 12.75
CA LEU A 84 -6.81 10.74 12.37
C LEU A 84 -7.70 9.93 11.43
N ASN A 85 -9.02 10.19 11.38
CA ASN A 85 -9.96 9.38 10.61
C ASN A 85 -9.82 9.68 9.11
N ASN A 86 -9.53 8.67 8.29
CA ASN A 86 -9.29 8.82 6.84
C ASN A 86 -8.00 9.57 6.53
N LEU A 87 -6.96 9.24 7.30
CA LEU A 87 -5.62 9.73 7.05
C LEU A 87 -4.90 8.84 6.03
N VAL A 88 -4.57 9.39 4.86
CA VAL A 88 -3.88 8.70 3.78
C VAL A 88 -2.39 8.58 4.10
N VAL A 89 -1.81 7.42 3.84
CA VAL A 89 -0.38 7.12 4.06
C VAL A 89 0.14 6.39 2.84
N GLY A 90 1.17 6.94 2.20
CA GLY A 90 1.89 6.22 1.14
C GLY A 90 2.67 5.07 1.76
N LEU A 91 2.50 3.87 1.22
CA LEU A 91 3.20 2.68 1.66
C LEU A 91 3.86 2.01 0.46
N ASP A 92 5.10 1.59 0.65
CA ASP A 92 5.79 0.68 -0.26
C ASP A 92 6.63 -0.30 0.57
N VAL A 93 7.10 -1.37 -0.06
CA VAL A 93 8.05 -2.30 0.57
C VAL A 93 9.10 -2.79 -0.42
N GLU A 94 10.33 -2.98 0.05
CA GLU A 94 11.44 -3.45 -0.78
C GLU A 94 12.11 -4.69 -0.21
N TRP A 95 12.59 -5.55 -1.11
CA TRP A 95 13.28 -6.80 -0.77
C TRP A 95 14.29 -7.19 -1.85
N ARG A 96 15.30 -7.97 -1.44
CA ARG A 96 16.30 -8.49 -2.38
C ARG A 96 15.64 -9.40 -3.41
N ARG A 97 15.98 -9.26 -4.69
CA ARG A 97 15.38 -10.03 -5.81
C ARG A 97 16.23 -11.22 -6.26
N THR A 98 16.94 -11.86 -5.34
CA THR A 98 17.67 -13.10 -5.64
C THR A 98 16.71 -14.26 -5.87
N ARG A 99 16.70 -14.86 -7.06
CA ARG A 99 16.08 -16.17 -7.25
C ARG A 99 16.98 -17.19 -6.55
N SER A 100 16.63 -17.61 -5.33
CA SER A 100 17.19 -18.85 -4.81
C SER A 100 16.47 -20.01 -5.49
N VAL A 101 16.87 -20.30 -6.73
CA VAL A 101 16.27 -21.36 -7.57
C VAL A 101 16.42 -22.74 -6.91
N ASN A 102 17.34 -22.88 -5.94
CA ASN A 102 17.74 -24.16 -5.38
C ASN A 102 17.27 -24.41 -3.95
N THR A 103 16.66 -23.43 -3.25
CA THR A 103 16.25 -23.63 -1.84
C THR A 103 14.76 -23.44 -1.59
N GLY A 104 13.99 -22.91 -2.55
CA GLY A 104 12.57 -22.59 -2.35
C GLY A 104 12.32 -21.47 -1.33
N ILE A 105 13.38 -20.86 -0.77
CA ILE A 105 13.29 -19.81 0.23
C ILE A 105 12.92 -18.50 -0.48
N ARG A 106 11.75 -17.95 -0.13
CA ARG A 106 11.29 -16.63 -0.57
C ARG A 106 12.06 -15.54 0.16
N ASN A 107 12.51 -14.50 -0.54
CA ASN A 107 13.10 -13.33 0.11
C ASN A 107 12.02 -12.56 0.86
N LYS A 108 12.27 -12.30 2.15
CA LYS A 108 11.36 -11.54 3.00
C LYS A 108 11.42 -10.05 2.69
N VAL A 109 10.39 -9.29 3.06
CA VAL A 109 10.47 -7.82 3.08
C VAL A 109 11.67 -7.38 3.92
N ALA A 110 12.55 -6.58 3.33
CA ALA A 110 13.75 -6.06 3.99
C ALA A 110 13.55 -4.63 4.47
N VAL A 111 12.73 -3.84 3.76
CA VAL A 111 12.47 -2.43 4.04
C VAL A 111 10.97 -2.15 3.91
N LEU A 112 10.41 -1.39 4.85
CA LEU A 112 9.09 -0.76 4.76
C LEU A 112 9.27 0.75 4.62
N GLN A 113 8.53 1.37 3.72
CA GLN A 113 8.44 2.82 3.60
C GLN A 113 7.03 3.30 3.97
N LEU A 114 6.95 4.36 4.77
CA LEU A 114 5.71 5.04 5.11
C LEU A 114 5.90 6.54 4.89
N CYS A 115 5.07 7.15 4.06
CA CYS A 115 5.11 8.57 3.80
C CYS A 115 3.77 9.22 4.11
N LEU A 116 3.81 10.30 4.87
CA LEU A 116 2.64 11.07 5.25
C LEU A 116 3.06 12.53 5.32
N ASP A 117 2.46 13.34 4.43
CA ASP A 117 2.82 14.75 4.27
C ASP A 117 4.31 14.90 3.89
N ASP A 118 5.05 15.77 4.57
CA ASP A 118 6.48 16.01 4.34
C ASP A 118 7.39 15.04 5.11
N ARG A 119 6.85 13.95 5.68
CA ARG A 119 7.61 12.98 6.49
C ARG A 119 7.61 11.60 5.88
N CYS A 120 8.80 11.02 5.76
CA CYS A 120 9.00 9.64 5.34
C CYS A 120 9.77 8.83 6.39
N LEU A 121 9.24 7.66 6.74
CA LEU A 121 9.91 6.67 7.57
C LEU A 121 10.34 5.50 6.68
N ILE A 122 11.61 5.13 6.76
CA ILE A 122 12.19 3.94 6.14
C ILE A 122 12.65 3.01 7.26
N PHE A 123 11.90 1.93 7.48
CA PHE A 123 12.19 0.94 8.51
C PHE A 123 12.87 -0.31 7.92
N GLN A 124 14.09 -0.60 8.37
CA GLN A 124 14.89 -1.73 7.89
C GLN A 124 14.65 -2.99 8.73
N PHE A 125 13.76 -3.87 8.27
CA PHE A 125 13.50 -5.15 8.93
C PHE A 125 14.75 -6.03 9.04
N ALA A 126 15.61 -6.04 8.02
CA ALA A 126 16.77 -6.94 7.96
C ALA A 126 17.75 -6.76 9.13
N TRP A 127 17.75 -5.59 9.76
CA TRP A 127 18.67 -5.20 10.84
C TRP A 127 17.97 -4.81 12.13
N ARG A 128 16.67 -5.07 12.22
CA ARG A 128 15.87 -4.59 13.35
C ARG A 128 16.24 -5.24 14.67
N ASP A 129 16.08 -4.49 15.75
CA ASP A 129 16.08 -5.06 17.10
C ASP A 129 14.77 -5.83 17.37
N GLN A 130 13.63 -5.19 17.11
CA GLN A 130 12.30 -5.78 17.18
C GLN A 130 11.34 -5.05 16.23
N VAL A 131 10.17 -5.65 15.98
CA VAL A 131 9.06 -4.91 15.36
C VAL A 131 8.27 -4.24 16.50
N PRO A 132 8.16 -2.90 16.54
CA PRO A 132 7.43 -2.23 17.60
C PRO A 132 5.93 -2.53 17.53
N LYS A 133 5.29 -2.68 18.68
CA LYS A 133 3.83 -2.87 18.77
C LYS A 133 3.08 -1.67 18.17
N SER A 134 3.59 -0.46 18.36
CA SER A 134 3.01 0.76 17.79
C SER A 134 2.86 0.70 16.27
N LEU A 135 3.84 0.13 15.56
CA LEU A 135 3.78 -0.06 14.11
C LEU A 135 2.70 -1.09 13.73
N LYS A 136 2.60 -2.19 14.48
CA LYS A 136 1.55 -3.19 14.27
C LYS A 136 0.16 -2.61 14.48
N ASP A 137 -0.01 -1.83 15.56
CA ASP A 137 -1.27 -1.16 15.86
C ASP A 137 -1.60 -0.10 14.79
N PHE A 138 -0.60 0.68 14.34
CA PHE A 138 -0.76 1.71 13.31
C PHE A 138 -1.19 1.14 11.96
N LEU A 139 -0.51 0.10 11.47
CA LEU A 139 -0.88 -0.56 10.21
C LEU A 139 -2.25 -1.25 10.31
N GLY A 140 -2.61 -1.72 11.50
CA GLY A 140 -3.87 -2.40 11.79
C GLY A 140 -5.04 -1.49 12.15
N ASP A 141 -4.88 -0.17 12.20
CA ASP A 141 -5.92 0.79 12.55
C ASP A 141 -6.65 1.26 11.27
N ASP A 142 -7.98 1.11 11.26
CA ASP A 142 -8.84 1.43 10.11
C ASP A 142 -9.04 2.95 9.92
N LYS A 143 -8.52 3.78 10.81
CA LYS A 143 -8.44 5.23 10.63
C LYS A 143 -7.48 5.63 9.51
N PHE A 144 -6.47 4.82 9.21
CA PHE A 144 -5.51 5.11 8.15
C PHE A 144 -5.92 4.43 6.84
N ILE A 145 -5.56 5.02 5.69
CA ILE A 145 -5.67 4.40 4.38
C ILE A 145 -4.27 4.30 3.81
N PHE A 146 -3.82 3.07 3.59
CA PHE A 146 -2.52 2.81 2.99
C PHE A 146 -2.66 2.72 1.48
N VAL A 147 -1.96 3.61 0.76
CA VAL A 147 -2.03 3.73 -0.69
C VAL A 147 -0.72 3.32 -1.33
N GLY A 148 -0.79 2.62 -2.45
CA GLY A 148 0.36 2.15 -3.22
C GLY A 148 -0.06 1.53 -4.56
N SER A 149 0.93 1.17 -5.38
CA SER A 149 0.73 0.51 -6.68
C SER A 149 1.07 -0.98 -6.55
N GLY A 150 0.05 -1.83 -6.43
CA GLY A 150 0.22 -3.23 -6.03
C GLY A 150 0.09 -3.44 -4.52
N ILE A 151 -0.54 -2.50 -3.82
CA ILE A 151 -0.54 -2.39 -2.36
C ILE A 151 -1.10 -3.62 -1.65
N ASP A 152 -2.11 -4.28 -2.23
CA ASP A 152 -2.70 -5.49 -1.63
C ASP A 152 -1.69 -6.65 -1.59
N ALA A 153 -0.83 -6.75 -2.60
CA ALA A 153 0.22 -7.78 -2.64
C ALA A 153 1.32 -7.48 -1.62
N GLU A 154 1.64 -6.20 -1.40
CA GLU A 154 2.61 -5.73 -0.41
C GLU A 154 2.09 -5.94 1.01
N ALA A 155 0.83 -5.57 1.28
CA ALA A 155 0.14 -5.82 2.54
C ALA A 155 0.10 -7.33 2.87
N TYR A 156 -0.28 -8.17 1.90
CA TYR A 156 -0.25 -9.62 2.08
C TYR A 156 1.17 -10.12 2.37
N LYS A 157 2.18 -9.57 1.70
CA LYS A 157 3.57 -9.94 1.90
C LYS A 157 4.09 -9.52 3.28
N LEU A 158 3.73 -8.33 3.78
CA LEU A 158 4.02 -7.85 5.13
C LEU A 158 3.42 -8.77 6.21
N MET A 159 2.16 -9.18 6.02
CA MET A 159 1.49 -10.14 6.90
C MET A 159 2.27 -11.46 6.97
N VAL A 160 2.59 -12.04 5.81
CA VAL A 160 3.29 -13.35 5.76
C VAL A 160 4.72 -13.26 6.31
N ASP A 161 5.45 -12.17 6.04
CA ASP A 161 6.87 -12.08 6.41
C ASP A 161 7.10 -11.65 7.85
N HIS A 162 6.22 -10.78 8.39
CA HIS A 162 6.44 -10.07 9.65
C HIS A 162 5.22 -9.98 10.57
N ASP A 163 4.10 -10.67 10.26
CA ASP A 163 2.86 -10.65 11.06
C ASP A 163 2.28 -9.23 11.24
N LEU A 164 2.42 -8.42 10.19
CA LEU A 164 1.90 -7.05 10.11
C LEU A 164 0.68 -7.00 9.20
N MET A 165 -0.49 -6.83 9.82
CA MET A 165 -1.74 -6.58 9.12
C MET A 165 -1.81 -5.13 8.68
N VAL A 166 -2.13 -4.90 7.42
CA VAL A 166 -2.51 -3.57 6.91
C VAL A 166 -4.04 -3.58 6.78
N ALA A 167 -4.73 -2.87 7.66
CA ALA A 167 -6.18 -3.00 7.83
C ALA A 167 -6.98 -2.45 6.63
N ARG A 168 -6.52 -1.34 6.06
CA ARG A 168 -7.22 -0.64 4.98
C ARG A 168 -6.24 -0.18 3.90
N THR A 169 -6.32 -0.83 2.76
CA THR A 169 -5.55 -0.51 1.56
C THR A 169 -6.43 0.14 0.49
N GLU A 170 -5.83 0.97 -0.37
CA GLU A 170 -6.46 1.48 -1.58
C GLU A 170 -5.48 1.42 -2.76
N GLU A 171 -5.84 0.64 -3.78
CA GLU A 171 -5.02 0.43 -4.98
C GLU A 171 -5.08 1.63 -5.93
N LEU A 172 -3.94 2.30 -6.10
CA LEU A 172 -3.85 3.55 -6.88
C LEU A 172 -4.24 3.37 -8.35
N GLY A 173 -3.86 2.26 -8.97
CA GLY A 173 -4.20 2.01 -10.38
C GLY A 173 -5.71 1.91 -10.59
N SER A 174 -6.39 1.17 -9.72
CA SER A 174 -7.85 1.00 -9.72
C SER A 174 -8.56 2.32 -9.41
N LEU A 175 -8.07 3.05 -8.41
CA LEU A 175 -8.63 4.35 -8.03
C LEU A 175 -8.49 5.37 -9.18
N ALA A 176 -7.33 5.43 -9.84
CA ALA A 176 -7.10 6.31 -10.98
C ALA A 176 -8.02 5.97 -12.16
N ALA A 177 -8.13 4.68 -12.51
CA ALA A 177 -9.01 4.21 -13.57
C ALA A 177 -10.50 4.49 -13.29
N TYR A 178 -10.88 4.54 -12.01
CA TYR A 178 -12.23 4.91 -11.59
C TYR A 178 -12.46 6.42 -11.63
N LYS A 179 -11.51 7.23 -11.13
CA LYS A 179 -11.68 8.68 -10.96
C LYS A 179 -11.49 9.48 -12.24
N LEU A 180 -10.65 9.02 -13.17
CA LEU A 180 -10.28 9.76 -14.37
C LEU A 180 -11.10 9.33 -15.60
N PRO A 181 -11.52 10.28 -16.46
CA PRO A 181 -12.22 9.95 -17.71
C PRO A 181 -11.29 9.19 -18.67
N ASP A 182 -11.86 8.25 -19.43
CA ASP A 182 -11.18 7.45 -20.47
C ASP A 182 -9.86 6.78 -20.05
N SER A 183 -9.70 6.53 -18.75
CA SER A 183 -8.43 6.10 -18.14
C SER A 183 -8.45 4.67 -17.61
N LYS A 184 -9.33 3.81 -18.13
CA LYS A 184 -9.46 2.40 -17.70
C LYS A 184 -8.15 1.60 -17.76
N TRP A 185 -7.25 1.99 -18.66
CA TRP A 185 -5.94 1.36 -18.82
C TRP A 185 -5.03 1.57 -17.60
N LEU A 186 -5.27 2.60 -16.77
CA LEU A 186 -4.51 2.88 -15.55
C LEU A 186 -4.67 1.81 -14.47
N HIS A 187 -5.71 0.97 -14.54
CA HIS A 187 -5.91 -0.13 -13.60
C HIS A 187 -4.69 -1.07 -13.51
N ARG A 188 -3.90 -1.16 -14.58
CA ARG A 188 -2.70 -2.02 -14.64
C ARG A 188 -1.41 -1.21 -14.81
N ALA A 189 -1.49 0.11 -14.68
CA ALA A 189 -0.33 0.99 -14.82
C ALA A 189 0.55 0.89 -13.57
N GLY A 190 1.86 0.87 -13.78
CA GLY A 190 2.82 0.99 -12.68
C GLY A 190 2.90 2.43 -12.17
N LEU A 191 3.50 2.59 -10.98
CA LEU A 191 3.60 3.88 -10.30
C LEU A 191 4.13 5.03 -11.17
N GLN A 192 5.18 4.82 -11.99
CA GLN A 192 5.72 5.86 -12.87
C GLN A 192 4.67 6.38 -13.88
N SER A 193 3.85 5.50 -14.44
CA SER A 193 2.78 5.89 -15.36
C SER A 193 1.67 6.62 -14.63
N LEU A 194 1.31 6.19 -13.41
CA LEU A 194 0.32 6.88 -12.59
C LEU A 194 0.78 8.30 -12.22
N VAL A 195 2.04 8.46 -11.79
CA VAL A 195 2.62 9.78 -11.49
C VAL A 195 2.59 10.69 -12.71
N LYS A 196 2.98 10.15 -13.87
CA LYS A 196 2.95 10.90 -15.13
C LYS A 196 1.54 11.38 -15.48
N GLU A 197 0.55 10.50 -15.45
CA GLU A 197 -0.80 10.88 -15.89
C GLU A 197 -1.57 11.72 -14.87
N VAL A 198 -1.41 11.45 -13.58
CA VAL A 198 -2.20 12.11 -12.54
C VAL A 198 -1.53 13.40 -12.07
N LEU A 199 -0.21 13.35 -11.81
CA LEU A 199 0.54 14.47 -11.24
C LEU A 199 1.31 15.27 -12.30
N GLN A 200 1.39 14.80 -13.55
CA GLN A 200 2.17 15.45 -14.62
C GLN A 200 3.65 15.64 -14.23
N GLN A 201 4.18 14.68 -13.47
CA GLN A 201 5.55 14.67 -12.95
C GLN A 201 6.29 13.43 -13.45
N GLU A 202 7.62 13.47 -13.40
CA GLU A 202 8.48 12.34 -13.69
C GLU A 202 8.93 11.69 -12.38
N LEU A 203 8.90 10.35 -12.34
CA LEU A 203 9.41 9.57 -11.20
C LEU A 203 10.64 8.78 -11.68
N PRO A 204 11.87 9.13 -11.24
CA PRO A 204 13.07 8.40 -11.61
C PRO A 204 13.14 7.06 -10.87
N LYS A 205 12.64 5.99 -11.49
CA LYS A 205 12.88 4.61 -11.02
C LYS A 205 13.90 3.93 -11.92
N THR A 206 15.10 3.67 -11.38
CA THR A 206 16.06 2.81 -12.07
C THR A 206 15.87 1.36 -11.66
N ARG A 207 15.86 0.45 -12.65
CA ARG A 207 15.83 -1.00 -12.39
C ARG A 207 17.04 -1.47 -11.57
N PHE A 208 18.15 -0.75 -11.68
CA PHE A 208 19.37 -1.01 -10.93
C PHE A 208 19.13 -0.87 -9.42
N VAL A 209 18.59 0.26 -8.95
CA VAL A 209 18.27 0.47 -7.53
C VAL A 209 17.17 -0.48 -7.09
N GLN A 210 16.11 -0.63 -7.88
CA GLN A 210 14.97 -1.48 -7.53
C GLN A 210 15.36 -2.95 -7.30
N SER A 211 16.34 -3.47 -8.05
CA SER A 211 16.81 -4.86 -7.92
C SER A 211 18.08 -5.00 -7.06
N SER A 212 18.52 -3.92 -6.42
CA SER A 212 19.71 -3.88 -5.58
C SER A 212 19.54 -4.69 -4.28
N ASN A 213 20.61 -4.71 -3.47
CA ASN A 213 20.58 -5.38 -2.18
C ASN A 213 19.92 -4.49 -1.11
N TRP A 214 18.63 -4.68 -0.89
CA TRP A 214 17.85 -4.01 0.17
C TRP A 214 18.08 -4.57 1.59
N GLU A 215 18.85 -5.66 1.74
CA GLU A 215 19.16 -6.29 3.04
C GLU A 215 20.46 -5.77 3.66
N ARG A 216 21.09 -4.74 3.09
CA ARG A 216 22.34 -4.18 3.61
C ARG A 216 22.10 -3.33 4.87
N GLY A 217 23.08 -3.27 5.78
CA GLY A 217 22.94 -2.54 7.06
C GLY A 217 22.87 -1.02 6.90
N LEU A 218 23.52 -0.48 5.87
CA LEU A 218 23.47 0.92 5.48
C LEU A 218 22.98 1.02 4.04
N LEU A 219 21.77 1.53 3.84
CA LEU A 219 21.25 1.87 2.52
C LEU A 219 22.11 2.97 1.88
N SER A 220 22.30 2.88 0.56
CA SER A 220 22.93 3.99 -0.19
C SER A 220 21.97 5.16 -0.33
N ASP A 221 22.51 6.35 -0.59
CA ASP A 221 21.69 7.54 -0.80
C ASP A 221 20.68 7.34 -1.97
N ASP A 222 21.09 6.67 -3.07
CA ASP A 222 20.18 6.26 -4.16
C ASP A 222 19.03 5.36 -3.70
N GLN A 223 19.27 4.44 -2.75
CA GLN A 223 18.23 3.54 -2.22
C GLN A 223 17.26 4.31 -1.33
N ILE A 224 17.75 5.27 -0.57
CA ILE A 224 16.97 6.11 0.34
C ILE A 224 16.11 7.09 -0.44
N GLU A 225 16.68 7.76 -1.44
CA GLU A 225 15.95 8.65 -2.35
C GLU A 225 14.84 7.85 -3.05
N TYR A 226 15.18 6.73 -3.67
CA TYR A 226 14.22 5.87 -4.37
C TYR A 226 13.06 5.43 -3.45
N ALA A 227 13.38 4.88 -2.28
CA ALA A 227 12.40 4.39 -1.30
C ALA A 227 11.49 5.53 -0.80
N CYS A 228 12.06 6.70 -0.54
CA CYS A 228 11.30 7.87 -0.12
C CYS A 228 10.35 8.34 -1.23
N LEU A 229 10.83 8.42 -2.47
CA LEU A 229 10.03 8.89 -3.60
C LEU A 229 8.85 7.96 -3.89
N ASP A 230 9.05 6.63 -3.83
CA ASP A 230 7.97 5.66 -4.06
C ASP A 230 6.81 5.81 -3.06
N ALA A 231 7.13 5.95 -1.77
CA ALA A 231 6.10 6.21 -0.75
C ALA A 231 5.48 7.61 -0.89
N LEU A 232 6.29 8.65 -1.15
CA LEU A 232 5.82 10.03 -1.34
C LEU A 232 4.81 10.14 -2.48
N VAL A 233 5.16 9.65 -3.66
CA VAL A 233 4.27 9.82 -4.81
C VAL A 233 3.03 8.95 -4.68
N SER A 234 3.12 7.80 -3.99
CA SER A 234 1.95 7.00 -3.64
C SER A 234 1.00 7.79 -2.72
N PHE A 235 1.54 8.46 -1.70
CA PHE A 235 0.78 9.36 -0.83
C PHE A 235 0.11 10.50 -1.64
N LYS A 236 0.87 11.23 -2.46
CA LYS A 236 0.36 12.35 -3.27
C LYS A 236 -0.75 11.90 -4.23
N LEU A 237 -0.56 10.77 -4.91
CA LEU A 237 -1.57 10.18 -5.78
C LEU A 237 -2.84 9.81 -5.00
N GLY A 238 -2.70 9.19 -3.83
CA GLY A 238 -3.82 8.81 -2.98
C GLY A 238 -4.64 10.01 -2.55
N VAL A 239 -3.99 11.05 -2.01
CA VAL A 239 -4.69 12.27 -1.57
C VAL A 239 -5.38 12.97 -2.73
N ASP A 240 -4.70 13.13 -3.87
CA ASP A 240 -5.28 13.77 -5.07
C ASP A 240 -6.50 12.99 -5.58
N LEU A 241 -6.35 11.70 -5.86
CA LEU A 241 -7.40 10.88 -6.46
C LEU A 241 -8.62 10.72 -5.53
N MET A 242 -8.39 10.55 -4.23
CA MET A 242 -9.49 10.47 -3.26
C MET A 242 -10.23 11.79 -3.09
N SER A 243 -9.54 12.92 -3.27
CA SER A 243 -10.15 14.26 -3.21
C SER A 243 -10.96 14.60 -4.47
N ARG A 244 -10.74 13.91 -5.59
CA ARG A 244 -11.54 14.10 -6.83
C ARG A 244 -12.97 13.61 -6.64
N ALA A 245 -13.91 14.30 -7.27
CA ALA A 245 -15.31 13.89 -7.30
C ALA A 245 -15.47 12.51 -7.97
N ASN A 246 -16.43 11.72 -7.50
CA ASN A 246 -16.78 10.48 -8.18
C ASN A 246 -17.40 10.80 -9.56
N PRO A 247 -17.10 9.99 -10.60
CA PRO A 247 -17.75 10.16 -11.88
C PRO A 247 -19.27 10.08 -11.73
N SER A 248 -19.99 11.06 -12.29
CA SER A 248 -21.45 11.00 -12.38
C SER A 248 -21.84 9.76 -13.16
N ARG A 249 -22.60 8.84 -12.53
CA ARG A 249 -23.28 7.76 -13.26
C ARG A 249 -24.33 8.38 -14.18
N THR A 250 -23.94 8.80 -15.38
CA THR A 250 -24.92 8.94 -16.46
C THR A 250 -25.32 7.52 -16.86
N TYR A 251 -26.39 7.01 -16.26
CA TYR A 251 -27.20 6.00 -16.93
C TYR A 251 -27.62 6.64 -18.26
N GLN A 252 -26.93 6.31 -19.35
CA GLN A 252 -27.47 6.53 -20.67
C GLN A 252 -28.66 5.60 -20.80
N ASN A 253 -29.83 6.14 -20.45
CA ASN A 253 -31.12 5.53 -20.69
C ASN A 253 -31.33 5.56 -22.20
N ASN A 254 -30.76 4.59 -22.92
CA ASN A 254 -30.98 4.46 -24.35
C ASN A 254 -32.38 3.87 -24.58
N LYS A 255 -33.40 4.69 -24.33
CA LYS A 255 -34.77 4.46 -24.81
C LYS A 255 -34.80 4.84 -26.28
N ASN A 256 -34.58 3.86 -27.16
CA ASN A 256 -34.97 3.75 -28.58
C ASN A 256 -34.18 2.54 -29.13
N ASN A 257 -34.69 1.45 -29.70
CA ASN A 257 -36.00 1.01 -30.14
C ASN A 257 -35.97 -0.53 -30.23
N ASN A 258 -37.12 -1.16 -30.02
CA ASN A 258 -37.51 -2.54 -30.33
C ASN A 258 -36.52 -3.41 -31.13
N ARG A 259 -35.81 -4.33 -30.45
CA ARG A 259 -35.69 -5.75 -30.83
C ARG A 259 -35.49 -6.57 -29.56
N ARG A 260 -36.43 -7.46 -29.24
CA ARG A 260 -36.20 -8.53 -28.25
C ARG A 260 -35.11 -9.44 -28.82
N PRO A 261 -33.96 -9.64 -28.14
CA PRO A 261 -33.14 -10.81 -28.41
C PRO A 261 -33.83 -11.99 -27.73
N GLU A 262 -34.21 -12.97 -28.53
CA GLU A 262 -34.67 -14.28 -28.10
C GLU A 262 -33.56 -14.94 -27.27
N VAL A 263 -33.83 -15.24 -26.00
CA VAL A 263 -32.88 -15.92 -25.11
C VAL A 263 -32.91 -17.41 -25.45
N VAL A 264 -31.97 -17.84 -26.29
CA VAL A 264 -31.60 -19.25 -26.37
C VAL A 264 -30.60 -19.52 -25.23
N PRO A 265 -30.89 -20.44 -24.29
CA PRO A 265 -29.93 -20.77 -23.24
C PRO A 265 -28.70 -21.44 -23.88
N LYS A 266 -27.54 -20.78 -23.81
CA LYS A 266 -26.26 -21.47 -23.99
C LYS A 266 -25.81 -21.94 -22.62
N ASP A 267 -26.15 -23.18 -22.32
CA ASP A 267 -25.28 -24.01 -21.49
C ASP A 267 -23.89 -24.11 -22.16
N SER A 268 -22.87 -24.30 -21.32
CA SER A 268 -21.45 -24.53 -21.64
C SER A 268 -20.58 -23.29 -21.94
N GLU A 269 -19.93 -22.79 -20.89
CA GLU A 269 -18.49 -22.50 -20.88
C GLU A 269 -18.00 -22.58 -19.42
N PHE A 270 -16.79 -23.11 -19.20
CA PHE A 270 -16.16 -23.51 -17.92
C PHE A 270 -16.48 -24.92 -17.35
N PRO A 271 -15.99 -26.00 -17.99
CA PRO A 271 -16.01 -27.36 -17.41
C PRO A 271 -15.06 -27.54 -16.21
N GLU A 272 -14.03 -26.71 -16.08
CA GLU A 272 -12.91 -26.96 -15.17
C GLU A 272 -13.17 -26.54 -13.71
N LEU A 273 -14.20 -25.73 -13.44
CA LEU A 273 -14.54 -25.27 -12.09
C LEU A 273 -15.51 -26.21 -11.35
N LYS A 274 -16.29 -27.04 -12.05
CA LYS A 274 -17.22 -28.00 -11.41
C LYS A 274 -16.49 -29.18 -10.78
N ASN A 275 -15.40 -29.66 -11.41
CA ASN A 275 -14.67 -30.82 -10.93
C ASN A 275 -13.94 -30.57 -9.60
N ALA A 276 -13.47 -29.33 -9.35
CA ALA A 276 -12.79 -28.98 -8.09
C ALA A 276 -13.74 -28.88 -6.88
N VAL A 277 -15.02 -28.59 -7.11
CA VAL A 277 -16.04 -28.48 -6.05
C VAL A 277 -16.66 -29.86 -5.73
N GLU A 278 -16.84 -30.72 -6.74
CA GLU A 278 -17.33 -32.09 -6.53
C GLU A 278 -16.30 -33.01 -5.87
N GLU A 279 -15.00 -32.82 -6.10
CA GLU A 279 -13.95 -33.64 -5.45
C GLU A 279 -13.79 -33.35 -3.95
N LYS A 280 -14.09 -32.12 -3.50
CA LYS A 280 -14.05 -31.76 -2.07
C LYS A 280 -15.31 -32.19 -1.30
N THR A 281 -16.41 -32.45 -2.00
CA THR A 281 -17.69 -32.85 -1.38
C THR A 281 -17.81 -34.38 -1.24
N LYS A 282 -16.97 -35.16 -1.93
CA LYS A 282 -16.97 -36.65 -1.87
C LYS A 282 -16.01 -37.27 -0.84
N ARG A 283 -15.13 -36.50 -0.20
CA ARG A 283 -14.26 -37.00 0.88
C ARG A 283 -14.76 -36.51 2.24
N GLY A 284 -15.85 -37.11 2.70
CA GLY A 284 -16.37 -36.88 4.04
C GLY A 284 -15.40 -37.37 5.12
N VAL A 285 -15.01 -36.46 6.02
CA VAL A 285 -14.54 -36.80 7.37
C VAL A 285 -15.36 -35.93 8.33
N PRO A 286 -16.16 -36.51 9.25
CA PRO A 286 -17.10 -35.74 10.06
C PRO A 286 -16.42 -35.03 11.24
N LEU A 287 -16.74 -33.75 11.42
CA LEU A 287 -16.46 -32.97 12.62
C LEU A 287 -17.37 -33.45 13.76
N LYS A 288 -16.80 -34.09 14.79
CA LYS A 288 -17.50 -34.35 16.05
C LYS A 288 -17.55 -33.06 16.88
N SER A 289 -18.78 -32.60 17.15
CA SER A 289 -19.10 -31.58 18.15
C SER A 289 -19.04 -32.17 19.55
N ASN A 290 -18.18 -31.63 20.42
CA ASN A 290 -18.24 -31.88 21.86
C ASN A 290 -19.18 -30.85 22.52
N GLY A 291 -20.44 -31.23 22.70
CA GLY A 291 -21.36 -30.60 23.64
C GLY A 291 -21.66 -31.59 24.75
N GLY A 292 -21.21 -31.29 25.97
CA GLY A 292 -21.50 -32.10 27.14
C GLY A 292 -22.93 -31.91 27.66
N LYS A 293 -23.50 -32.96 28.26
CA LYS A 293 -24.06 -32.94 29.63
C LYS A 293 -24.68 -34.30 30.04
N THR A 294 -24.31 -34.67 31.27
CA THR A 294 -25.12 -35.27 32.36
C THR A 294 -25.57 -36.75 32.37
N ASN A 295 -25.17 -37.38 33.50
CA ASN A 295 -25.92 -38.18 34.48
C ASN A 295 -25.93 -39.72 34.43
N GLY A 296 -25.47 -40.28 35.58
CA GLY A 296 -25.90 -41.55 36.21
C GLY A 296 -25.42 -42.84 35.53
N THR A 297 -25.05 -43.93 36.20
CA THR A 297 -25.11 -44.37 37.60
C THR A 297 -24.30 -45.67 37.69
N ASN A 298 -23.65 -45.88 38.85
CA ASN A 298 -23.39 -47.16 39.53
C ASN A 298 -22.64 -48.34 38.86
N SER A 299 -21.58 -48.75 39.59
CA SER A 299 -21.47 -50.06 40.27
C SER A 299 -20.43 -51.08 39.76
N LYS A 300 -19.58 -51.49 40.73
CA LYS A 300 -18.80 -52.75 40.92
C LYS A 300 -17.41 -52.85 40.25
N ARG A 301 -16.32 -52.91 41.05
CA ARG A 301 -15.67 -54.13 41.66
C ARG A 301 -15.21 -55.08 40.55
N THR A 302 -13.93 -55.35 40.33
CA THR A 302 -12.87 -56.07 41.09
C THR A 302 -11.72 -56.25 40.07
N ASN A 303 -10.42 -56.37 40.32
CA ASN A 303 -9.52 -56.67 41.43
C ASN A 303 -8.24 -55.87 41.20
#